data_AF-A0A1X2GP48-F1
#
_entry.id   AF-A0A1X2GP48-F1
#
_cell.length_a   1.000
_cell.length_b   1.000
_cell.length_c   1.000
_cell.angle_alpha   90.00
_cell.angle_beta   90.00
_cell.angle_gamma   90.00
#
_symmetry.space_group_name_H-M   'P 1'
#
loop_
_entity.id
_entity.type
_entity.pdbx_description
1 polymer ?
#
loop_
_entity_poly.entity_id
_entity_poly.type
_entity_poly.pdbx_seq_one_letter_code
_entity_poly.pdbx_strand_id
1 'polypeptide(L)'
;MSNPVLKKLQQLQRAQETRIALYQEFEEAYQDYLKEKCPEEQYSSICKIVTEGFQEVSWEIQAIESDFRDTDRADLAQLVRRLQLAEKEKLNDASTVRIQIYTIESKKGDMDYDATVEEAKQKLQHTMAEIQEAWDDIRQEMAEQAYEE
;
A
#
# COMPACT_ATOMS: atom_id res chain seq x y z
N MET A 1 12.58 -17.00 24.97
CA MET A 1 12.90 -17.46 23.60
C MET A 1 12.07 -16.60 22.68
N SER A 2 12.63 -15.95 21.65
CA SER A 2 11.84 -14.98 20.89
C SER A 2 10.71 -15.67 20.12
N ASN A 3 9.48 -15.20 20.37
CA ASN A 3 8.22 -15.69 19.86
C ASN A 3 8.22 -15.61 18.31
N PRO A 4 8.12 -16.76 17.61
CA PRO A 4 8.19 -16.80 16.16
C PRO A 4 7.06 -16.00 15.50
N VAL A 5 5.88 -15.93 16.13
CA VAL A 5 4.74 -15.13 15.65
C VAL A 5 5.07 -13.64 15.72
N LEU A 6 5.57 -13.18 16.87
CA LEU A 6 5.95 -11.78 17.07
C LEU A 6 7.00 -11.32 16.05
N LYS A 7 8.01 -12.17 15.76
CA LYS A 7 9.01 -11.86 14.72
C LYS A 7 8.38 -11.67 13.34
N LYS A 8 7.40 -12.50 12.98
CA LYS A 8 6.71 -12.40 11.68
C LYS A 8 5.86 -11.14 11.60
N LEU A 9 5.18 -10.77 12.68
CA LEU A 9 4.44 -9.50 12.74
C LEU A 9 5.36 -8.28 12.67
N GLN A 10 6.56 -8.33 13.27
CA GLN A 10 7.58 -7.29 13.10
C GLN A 10 8.12 -7.20 11.67
N GLN A 11 8.29 -8.34 10.98
CA GLN A 11 8.64 -8.35 9.55
C GLN A 11 7.54 -7.71 8.71
N LEU A 12 6.28 -8.06 8.99
CA LEU A 12 5.12 -7.47 8.33
C LEU A 12 5.07 -5.94 8.51
N GLN A 13 5.34 -5.45 9.72
CA GLN A 13 5.41 -4.01 10.00
C GLN A 13 6.46 -3.32 9.14
N ARG A 14 7.67 -3.87 9.05
CA ARG A 14 8.76 -3.30 8.23
C ARG A 14 8.39 -3.28 6.75
N ALA A 15 7.83 -4.38 6.23
CA ALA A 15 7.37 -4.45 4.85
C ALA A 15 6.32 -3.37 4.55
N GLN A 16 5.43 -3.09 5.52
CA GLN A 16 4.45 -2.02 5.39
C GLN A 16 5.07 -0.61 5.45
N GLU A 17 6.04 -0.38 6.32
CA GLU A 17 6.78 0.88 6.36
C GLU A 17 7.45 1.16 5.00
N THR A 18 8.04 0.13 4.38
CA THR A 18 8.57 0.21 3.01
C THR A 18 7.48 0.53 1.99
N ARG A 19 6.31 -0.13 2.07
CA ARG A 19 5.16 0.18 1.19
C ARG A 19 4.75 1.64 1.28
N ILE A 20 4.67 2.19 2.49
CA ILE A 20 4.28 3.59 2.71
C ILE A 20 5.30 4.54 2.07
N ALA A 21 6.60 4.26 2.24
CA ALA A 21 7.66 5.05 1.61
C ALA A 21 7.57 5.02 0.07
N LEU A 22 7.28 3.86 -0.54
CA LEU A 22 7.08 3.74 -1.98
C LEU A 22 5.89 4.58 -2.49
N TYR A 23 4.78 4.60 -1.74
CA TYR A 23 3.65 5.48 -2.07
C TYR A 23 4.03 6.97 -2.00
N GLN A 24 4.86 7.36 -1.04
CA GLN A 24 5.34 8.74 -0.91
C GLN A 24 6.25 9.12 -2.08
N GLU A 25 7.22 8.26 -2.42
CA GLU A 25 8.14 8.47 -3.54
C GLU A 25 7.38 8.57 -4.87
N PHE A 26 6.35 7.73 -5.06
CA PHE A 26 5.49 7.79 -6.23
C PHE A 26 4.75 9.13 -6.36
N GLU A 27 4.17 9.61 -5.27
CA GLU A 27 3.42 10.87 -5.26
C GLU A 27 4.36 12.08 -5.45
N GLU A 28 5.54 12.08 -4.83
CA GLU A 28 6.54 13.13 -5.03
C GLU A 28 7.00 13.21 -6.50
N ALA A 29 7.32 12.06 -7.11
CA ALA A 29 7.71 12.00 -8.51
C ALA A 29 6.61 12.51 -9.44
N TYR A 30 5.35 12.19 -9.13
CA TYR A 30 4.19 12.70 -9.86
C TYR A 30 4.06 14.22 -9.73
N GLN A 31 4.19 14.77 -8.53
CA GLN A 31 4.11 16.21 -8.28
C GLN A 31 5.23 16.99 -8.98
N ASP A 32 6.44 16.43 -9.03
CA ASP A 32 7.55 17.05 -9.74
C ASP A 32 7.38 17.00 -11.26
N TYR A 33 6.85 15.89 -11.80
CA TYR A 33 6.46 15.81 -13.21
C TYR A 33 5.39 16.86 -13.55
N LEU A 34 4.35 16.99 -12.73
CA LEU A 34 3.27 17.96 -12.92
C LEU A 34 3.72 19.43 -12.86
N LYS A 35 4.84 19.72 -12.18
CA LYS A 35 5.44 21.05 -12.02
C LYS A 35 6.58 21.30 -13.02
N GLU A 36 6.76 20.41 -13.99
CA GLU A 36 7.82 20.47 -15.01
C GLU A 36 9.24 20.52 -14.39
N LYS A 37 9.40 20.00 -13.17
CA LYS A 37 10.70 19.92 -12.48
C LYS A 37 11.50 18.68 -12.88
N CYS A 38 10.83 17.73 -13.51
CA CYS A 38 11.35 16.41 -13.86
C CYS A 38 10.89 16.05 -15.29
N PRO A 39 11.80 15.62 -16.19
CA PRO A 39 11.44 15.14 -17.51
C PRO A 39 10.68 13.80 -17.45
N GLU A 40 9.88 13.51 -18.47
CA GLU A 40 9.06 12.29 -18.56
C GLU A 40 9.88 11.00 -18.40
N GLU A 41 11.08 10.94 -18.98
CA GLU A 41 11.98 9.78 -18.84
C GLU A 41 12.36 9.50 -17.39
N GLN A 42 12.63 10.56 -16.61
CA GLN A 42 12.97 10.42 -15.20
C GLN A 42 11.74 9.99 -14.38
N TYR A 43 10.57 10.57 -14.63
CA TYR A 43 9.32 10.14 -14.00
C TYR A 43 9.00 8.67 -14.31
N SER A 44 9.14 8.25 -15.57
CA SER A 44 8.93 6.85 -15.98
C SER A 44 9.91 5.90 -15.30
N SER A 45 11.17 6.31 -15.12
CA SER A 45 12.16 5.49 -14.41
C SER A 45 11.78 5.31 -12.94
N ILE A 46 11.33 6.37 -12.26
CA ILE A 46 10.88 6.29 -10.86
C ILE A 46 9.65 5.39 -10.76
N CYS A 47 8.67 5.54 -11.65
CA CYS A 47 7.48 4.68 -11.68
C CYS A 47 7.86 3.20 -11.76
N LYS A 48 8.85 2.86 -12.58
CA LYS A 48 9.34 1.47 -12.71
C LYS A 48 9.97 0.98 -11.40
N ILE A 49 10.88 1.75 -10.81
CA ILE A 49 11.55 1.41 -9.54
C ILE A 49 10.52 1.21 -8.42
N VAL A 50 9.58 2.14 -8.29
CA VAL A 50 8.50 2.07 -7.31
C VAL A 50 7.64 0.83 -7.52
N THR A 51 7.30 0.51 -8.77
CA THR A 51 6.49 -0.68 -9.10
C THR A 51 7.20 -1.98 -8.72
N GLU A 52 8.50 -2.08 -9.01
CA GLU A 52 9.34 -3.22 -8.60
C GLU A 52 9.37 -3.33 -7.07
N GLY A 53 9.54 -2.21 -6.35
CA GLY A 53 9.48 -2.17 -4.89
C GLY A 53 8.13 -2.63 -4.33
N PHE A 54 7.01 -2.22 -4.92
CA PHE A 54 5.68 -2.70 -4.49
C PHE A 54 5.52 -4.20 -4.70
N GLN A 55 6.08 -4.74 -5.78
CA GLN A 55 6.05 -6.17 -6.07
C GLN A 55 6.86 -6.96 -5.05
N GLU A 56 8.07 -6.51 -4.73
CA GLU A 56 8.93 -7.13 -3.71
C GLU A 56 8.27 -7.16 -2.34
N VAL A 57 7.74 -6.03 -1.88
CA VAL A 57 7.01 -5.93 -0.61
C VAL A 57 5.78 -6.85 -0.60
N SER A 58 5.06 -6.93 -1.72
CA SER A 58 3.88 -7.80 -1.81
C SER A 58 4.25 -9.28 -1.73
N TRP A 59 5.38 -9.69 -2.30
CA TRP A 59 5.89 -11.06 -2.16
C TRP A 59 6.34 -11.38 -0.73
N GLU A 60 7.02 -10.45 -0.06
CA GLU A 60 7.42 -10.62 1.34
C GLU A 60 6.19 -10.83 2.23
N ILE A 61 5.15 -10.01 2.05
CA ILE A 61 3.92 -10.13 2.86
C ILE A 61 3.14 -11.41 2.52
N GLN A 62 3.13 -11.86 1.27
CA GLN A 62 2.53 -13.15 0.89
C GLN A 62 3.27 -14.34 1.52
N ALA A 63 4.60 -14.27 1.63
CA ALA A 63 5.36 -15.29 2.34
C ALA A 63 4.99 -15.31 3.84
N ILE A 64 4.85 -14.14 4.48
CA ILE A 64 4.39 -14.04 5.87
C ILE A 64 2.95 -14.60 6.03
N GLU A 65 2.05 -14.30 5.10
CA GLU A 65 0.69 -14.85 5.07
C GLU A 65 0.71 -16.39 4.99
N SER A 66 1.56 -16.94 4.12
CA SER A 66 1.73 -18.40 3.97
C SER A 66 2.28 -19.02 5.26
N ASP A 67 3.30 -18.41 5.86
CA ASP A 67 3.89 -18.90 7.10
C ASP A 67 2.84 -18.95 8.23
N PHE A 68 1.97 -17.95 8.35
CA PHE A 68 0.88 -17.99 9.34
C PHE A 68 -0.13 -19.10 9.05
N ARG A 69 -0.46 -19.32 7.77
CA ARG A 69 -1.37 -20.38 7.34
C ARG A 69 -0.83 -21.78 7.61
N ASP A 70 0.49 -21.94 7.53
CA ASP A 70 1.18 -23.21 7.82
C ASP A 70 1.38 -23.44 9.33
N THR A 71 0.99 -22.48 10.17
CA THR A 71 0.92 -22.58 11.63
C THR A 71 -0.53 -22.61 12.12
N ASP A 72 -0.75 -22.78 13.43
CA ASP A 72 -2.08 -22.71 14.04
C ASP A 72 -2.63 -21.27 14.17
N ARG A 73 -2.14 -20.34 13.34
CA ARG A 73 -2.49 -18.90 13.32
C ARG A 73 -3.19 -18.48 12.02
N ALA A 74 -4.21 -19.25 11.64
CA ALA A 74 -5.03 -18.96 10.46
C ALA A 74 -5.79 -17.61 10.58
N ASP A 75 -6.05 -17.15 11.80
CA ASP A 75 -6.56 -15.82 12.13
C ASP A 75 -5.63 -14.70 11.61
N LEU A 76 -4.33 -14.79 11.89
CA LEU A 76 -3.34 -13.82 11.40
C LEU A 76 -3.20 -13.87 9.88
N ALA A 77 -3.23 -15.06 9.29
CA ALA A 77 -3.22 -15.20 7.84
C ALA A 77 -4.41 -14.47 7.18
N GLN A 78 -5.60 -14.51 7.80
CA GLN A 78 -6.77 -13.78 7.32
C GLN A 78 -6.63 -12.26 7.48
N LEU A 79 -6.07 -11.78 8.60
CA LEU A 79 -5.79 -10.35 8.79
C LEU A 79 -4.79 -9.83 7.75
N VAL A 80 -3.69 -10.55 7.53
CA VAL A 80 -2.69 -10.21 6.50
C VAL A 80 -3.32 -10.22 5.10
N ARG A 81 -4.17 -11.20 4.82
CA ARG A 81 -4.87 -11.28 3.54
C ARG A 81 -5.81 -10.08 3.32
N ARG A 82 -6.58 -9.70 4.34
CA ARG A 82 -7.46 -8.51 4.30
C ARG A 82 -6.64 -7.25 4.03
N LEU A 83 -5.51 -7.07 4.73
CA LEU A 83 -4.58 -5.97 4.48
C LEU A 83 -4.08 -5.98 3.02
N GLN A 84 -3.67 -7.14 2.48
CA GLN A 84 -3.20 -7.25 1.10
C GLN A 84 -4.28 -6.91 0.05
N LEU A 85 -5.53 -7.30 0.30
CA LEU A 85 -6.63 -6.96 -0.59
C LEU A 85 -6.92 -5.46 -0.58
N ALA A 86 -6.99 -4.84 0.60
CA ALA A 86 -7.19 -3.41 0.73
C ALA A 86 -6.02 -2.62 0.10
N GLU A 87 -4.77 -3.07 0.27
CA GLU A 87 -3.60 -2.43 -0.38
C GLU A 87 -3.59 -2.59 -1.90
N LYS A 88 -4.18 -3.67 -2.41
CA LYS A 88 -4.36 -3.89 -3.85
C LYS A 88 -5.52 -3.09 -4.42
N GLU A 89 -6.54 -2.78 -3.62
CA GLU A 89 -7.67 -1.91 -3.98
C GLU A 89 -7.29 -0.43 -3.91
N LYS A 90 -6.50 -0.04 -2.89
CA LYS A 90 -5.53 1.05 -3.01
C LYS A 90 -4.61 0.70 -4.20
N LEU A 91 -3.70 1.47 -4.74
CA LEU A 91 -3.04 1.10 -6.04
C LEU A 91 -3.96 0.91 -7.28
N ASN A 92 -4.91 -0.06 -7.38
CA ASN A 92 -5.69 -0.37 -8.59
C ASN A 92 -7.05 0.33 -8.72
N ASP A 93 -7.96 0.09 -7.78
CA ASP A 93 -9.41 0.31 -7.96
C ASP A 93 -9.86 1.64 -7.35
N ALA A 94 -9.17 2.11 -6.32
CA ALA A 94 -9.45 3.35 -5.62
C ALA A 94 -8.47 4.51 -5.94
N SER A 95 -7.23 4.27 -6.37
CA SER A 95 -6.14 5.14 -5.89
C SER A 95 -5.07 5.56 -6.86
N THR A 96 -4.59 6.78 -6.65
CA THR A 96 -3.34 7.38 -7.13
C THR A 96 -3.16 7.33 -8.63
N VAL A 97 -2.91 6.18 -9.25
CA VAL A 97 -2.68 6.08 -10.70
C VAL A 97 -3.86 6.65 -11.50
N ARG A 98 -5.11 6.29 -11.16
CA ARG A 98 -6.30 6.85 -11.85
C ARG A 98 -6.45 8.35 -11.62
N ILE A 99 -6.28 8.81 -10.38
CA ILE A 99 -6.35 10.25 -10.04
C ILE A 99 -5.26 11.01 -10.79
N GLN A 100 -4.06 10.46 -10.85
CA GLN A 100 -2.89 11.03 -11.52
C GLN A 100 -3.07 11.08 -13.04
N ILE A 101 -3.60 10.01 -13.64
CA ILE A 101 -3.97 9.94 -15.06
C ILE A 101 -5.03 10.99 -15.40
N TYR A 102 -6.16 11.01 -14.68
CA TYR A 102 -7.23 11.99 -14.95
C TYR A 102 -6.75 13.43 -14.75
N THR A 103 -5.88 13.67 -13.76
CA THR A 103 -5.30 15.00 -13.54
C THR A 103 -4.31 15.39 -14.65
N ILE A 104 -3.52 14.45 -15.18
CA ILE A 104 -2.68 14.71 -16.36
C ILE A 104 -3.55 14.98 -17.60
N GLU A 105 -4.59 14.17 -17.83
CA GLU A 105 -5.49 14.29 -18.98
C GLU A 105 -6.29 15.61 -18.94
N SER A 106 -6.78 16.01 -17.76
CA SER A 106 -7.43 17.31 -17.55
C SER A 106 -6.49 18.50 -17.78
N LYS A 107 -5.20 18.37 -17.49
CA LYS A 107 -4.21 19.42 -17.84
C LYS A 107 -3.88 19.46 -19.33
N LYS A 108 -3.98 18.33 -20.04
CA LYS A 108 -3.64 18.20 -21.47
C LYS A 108 -4.81 18.52 -22.40
N GLY A 109 -6.06 18.54 -21.93
CA GLY A 109 -7.25 18.79 -22.74
C GLY A 109 -8.35 19.53 -21.98
N ASP A 110 -9.39 19.96 -22.69
CA ASP A 110 -10.51 20.76 -22.15
C ASP A 110 -11.62 19.88 -21.50
N MET A 111 -11.25 18.71 -20.97
CA MET A 111 -12.17 17.74 -20.38
C MET A 111 -12.22 17.87 -18.86
N ASP A 112 -13.42 18.03 -18.32
CA ASP A 112 -13.70 18.08 -16.88
C ASP A 112 -13.88 16.66 -16.32
N TYR A 113 -12.93 16.25 -15.47
CA TYR A 113 -12.94 14.98 -14.78
C TYR A 113 -13.24 15.12 -13.28
N ASP A 114 -13.70 16.29 -12.81
CA ASP A 114 -13.82 16.61 -11.39
C ASP A 114 -14.68 15.60 -10.63
N ALA A 115 -15.83 15.21 -11.19
CA ALA A 115 -16.71 14.21 -10.58
C ALA A 115 -16.04 12.83 -10.44
N THR A 116 -15.28 12.40 -11.45
CA THR A 116 -14.56 11.11 -11.44
C THR A 116 -13.39 11.13 -10.48
N VAL A 117 -12.67 12.25 -10.40
CA VAL A 117 -11.58 12.47 -9.43
C VAL A 117 -12.13 12.45 -8.01
N GLU A 118 -13.28 13.07 -7.76
CA GLU A 118 -13.89 13.10 -6.43
C GLU A 118 -14.40 11.71 -6.00
N GLU A 119 -15.00 10.94 -6.90
CA GLU A 119 -15.38 9.54 -6.64
C GLU A 119 -14.14 8.69 -6.30
N ALA A 120 -13.04 8.86 -7.03
CA ALA A 120 -11.79 8.15 -6.77
C ALA A 120 -11.20 8.54 -5.39
N LYS A 121 -11.23 9.82 -5.01
CA LYS A 121 -10.79 10.27 -3.68
C LYS A 121 -11.63 9.66 -2.56
N GLN A 122 -12.95 9.57 -2.73
CA GLN A 122 -13.82 8.96 -1.73
C GLN A 122 -13.52 7.47 -1.56
N LYS A 123 -13.31 6.74 -2.65
CA LYS A 123 -12.89 5.33 -2.61
C LYS A 123 -11.53 5.20 -1.90
N LEU A 124 -10.56 6.04 -2.23
CA LEU A 124 -9.26 6.06 -1.57
C LEU A 124 -9.39 6.26 -0.05
N GLN A 125 -10.23 7.20 0.39
CA GLN A 125 -10.47 7.40 1.82
C GLN A 125 -11.05 6.15 2.50
N HIS A 126 -12.00 5.48 1.85
CA HIS A 126 -12.58 4.24 2.38
C HIS A 126 -11.53 3.15 2.50
N THR A 127 -10.78 2.86 1.43
CA THR A 127 -9.75 1.83 1.45
C THR A 127 -8.63 2.14 2.44
N MET A 128 -8.27 3.42 2.62
CA MET A 128 -7.32 3.82 3.66
C MET A 128 -7.82 3.51 5.08
N ALA A 129 -9.11 3.68 5.33
CA ALA A 129 -9.71 3.32 6.61
C ALA A 129 -9.68 1.80 6.84
N GLU A 130 -9.96 0.99 5.81
CA GLU A 130 -9.86 -0.47 5.89
C GLU A 130 -8.43 -0.96 6.17
N ILE A 131 -7.43 -0.33 5.55
CA ILE A 131 -6.01 -0.60 5.82
C ILE A 131 -5.68 -0.26 7.28
N GLN A 132 -6.15 0.88 7.78
CA GLN A 132 -5.90 1.31 9.16
C GLN A 132 -6.52 0.33 10.17
N GLU A 133 -7.76 -0.07 9.95
CA GLU A 133 -8.47 -1.04 10.79
C GLU A 133 -7.75 -2.39 10.81
N ALA A 134 -7.32 -2.91 9.65
CA ALA A 134 -6.53 -4.14 9.60
C ALA A 134 -5.20 -4.02 10.37
N TRP A 135 -4.57 -2.83 10.35
CA TRP A 135 -3.36 -2.55 11.12
C TRP A 135 -3.59 -2.37 12.61
N ASP A 136 -4.75 -1.89 13.04
CA ASP A 136 -5.13 -1.85 14.46
C ASP A 136 -5.27 -3.28 14.99
N ASP A 137 -5.95 -4.17 14.24
CA ASP A 137 -6.09 -5.58 14.59
C ASP A 137 -4.71 -6.27 14.71
N ILE A 138 -3.83 -6.09 13.72
CA ILE A 138 -2.47 -6.65 13.73
C ILE A 138 -1.64 -6.09 14.90
N ARG A 139 -1.79 -4.81 15.25
CA ARG A 139 -1.08 -4.20 16.39
C ARG A 139 -1.55 -4.72 17.72
N GLN A 140 -2.85 -4.97 17.87
CA GLN A 140 -3.39 -5.62 19.05
C GLN A 140 -2.78 -7.01 19.23
N GLU A 141 -2.77 -7.81 18.16
CA GLU A 141 -2.13 -9.14 18.15
C GLU A 141 -0.64 -9.08 18.51
N MET A 142 0.10 -8.11 17.96
CA MET A 142 1.51 -7.90 18.34
C MET A 142 1.68 -7.62 19.84
N ALA A 143 0.81 -6.80 20.42
CA ALA A 143 0.88 -6.47 21.84
C ALA A 143 0.61 -7.72 22.70
N GLU A 144 -0.43 -8.48 22.38
CA GLU A 144 -0.77 -9.72 23.08
C GLU A 144 0.39 -10.73 23.04
N GLN A 145 0.99 -10.93 21.87
CA GLN A 145 2.14 -11.83 21.69
C GLN A 145 3.41 -11.37 22.45
N ALA A 146 3.55 -10.07 22.73
CA ALA A 146 4.68 -9.52 23.48
C ALA A 146 4.50 -9.61 25.01
N TYR A 147 3.27 -9.69 25.51
CA TYR A 147 2.98 -9.92 26.93
C TYR A 147 3.09 -11.40 27.33
N GLU A 148 3.02 -12.31 26.36
CA GLU A 148 3.17 -13.77 26.56
C GLU A 148 4.64 -14.25 26.53
N GLU A 149 5.61 -13.38 26.18
CA GLU A 149 7.07 -13.65 26.24
C GLU A 149 7.68 -13.53 27.64
#